data_AF-A0A7W7GCL5-F1
#
_entry.id   AF-A0A7W7GCL5-F1
#
_cell.length_a   1.000
_cell.length_b   1.000
_cell.length_c   1.000
_cell.angle_alpha   90.00
_cell.angle_beta   90.00
_cell.angle_gamma   90.00
#
_symmetry.space_group_name_H-M   'P 1'
#
loop_
_entity.id
_entity.type
_entity.pdbx_description
1 polymer ?
#
loop_
_entity_poly.entity_id
_entity_poly.type
_entity_poly.pdbx_seq_one_letter_code
_entity_poly.pdbx_strand_id
1 'polypeptide(L)' 'MPVLTATPAELADLHAKAGADEELITVGFNEVARRARDYDVYLADLAATPGDEVEFVAVGVFGPRGRVTALTRRLPLHE' A
#
# COMPACT_ATOMS: atom_id res chain seq x y z
N MET A 1 15.23 2.43 -5.22
CA MET A 1 13.90 2.64 -4.62
C MET A 1 14.05 2.45 -3.11
N PRO A 2 13.80 3.47 -2.27
CA PRO A 2 13.92 3.32 -0.83
C PRO A 2 12.83 2.39 -0.30
N VAL A 3 13.18 1.54 0.67
CA VAL A 3 12.24 0.69 1.40
C VAL A 3 12.14 1.24 2.82
N LEU A 4 10.93 1.46 3.30
CA LEU A 4 10.64 2.04 4.61
C LEU A 4 9.85 1.03 5.45
N THR A 5 9.99 1.11 6.77
CA THR A 5 9.22 0.27 7.69
C THR A 5 8.00 1.03 8.21
N ALA A 6 6.85 0.37 8.31
CA ALA A 6 5.62 0.94 8.83
C ALA A 6 4.78 -0.14 9.54
N THR A 7 3.98 0.26 10.50
CA THR A 7 2.96 -0.59 11.12
C THR A 7 1.75 -0.80 10.19
N PRO A 8 0.92 -1.83 10.40
CA PRO A 8 -0.28 -2.04 9.58
C PRO A 8 -1.23 -0.83 9.55
N ALA A 9 -1.42 -0.15 10.68
CA ALA A 9 -2.23 1.06 10.76
C ALA A 9 -1.65 2.21 9.93
N GLU A 10 -0.32 2.37 9.93
CA GLU A 10 0.36 3.36 9.09
C GLU A 10 0.27 3.03 7.60
N LEU A 11 0.29 1.74 7.23
CA LEU A 11 0.10 1.31 5.85
C LEU A 11 -1.31 1.62 5.36
N ALA A 12 -2.34 1.34 6.17
CA ALA A 12 -3.73 1.68 5.84
C ALA A 12 -3.92 3.20 5.68
N ASP A 13 -3.39 4.00 6.61
CA ASP A 13 -3.40 5.46 6.54
C ASP A 13 -2.67 5.99 5.30
N LEU A 14 -1.49 5.43 5.00
CA LEU A 14 -0.70 5.80 3.83
C LEU A 14 -1.45 5.48 2.53
N HIS A 15 -2.02 4.29 2.41
CA HIS A 15 -2.80 3.87 1.25
C HIS A 15 -4.00 4.81 1.02
N ALA A 16 -4.76 5.12 2.07
CA ALA A 16 -5.90 6.02 1.98
C ALA A 16 -5.50 7.44 1.55
N LYS A 17 -4.46 8.00 2.18
CA LYS A 17 -3.98 9.37 1.86
C LYS A 17 -3.37 9.47 0.48
N ALA A 18 -2.57 8.48 0.08
CA ALA A 18 -1.92 8.48 -1.23
C ALA A 18 -2.92 8.19 -2.36
N GLY A 19 -3.92 7.34 -2.13
CA GLY A 19 -4.98 7.06 -3.09
C GLY A 19 -5.95 8.22 -3.32
N ALA A 20 -6.01 9.20 -2.41
CA ALA A 20 -6.80 10.41 -2.54
C ALA A 20 -6.08 11.55 -3.29
N ASP A 21 -4.78 11.41 -3.58
CA ASP A 21 -4.00 12.40 -4.33
C ASP A 21 -3.85 11.94 -5.78
N GLU A 22 -4.52 12.62 -6.71
CA GLU A 22 -4.52 12.28 -8.14
C GLU A 22 -3.15 12.40 -8.82
N GLU A 23 -2.19 13.10 -8.19
CA GLU A 23 -0.81 13.19 -8.69
C GLU A 23 0.08 12.03 -8.22
N LEU A 24 -0.48 11.10 -7.43
CA LEU A 24 0.20 9.92 -6.92
C LEU A 24 -0.39 8.64 -7.50
N ILE A 25 0.50 7.72 -7.85
CA ILE A 25 0.15 6.33 -8.14
C ILE A 25 0.37 5.53 -6.85
N THR A 26 -0.69 4.87 -6.39
CA THR A 26 -0.68 4.06 -5.16
C THR A 26 -0.99 2.61 -5.50
N VAL A 27 -0.18 1.70 -4.96
CA VAL A 27 -0.36 0.25 -5.11
C VAL A 27 -0.37 -0.37 -3.72
N GLY A 28 -1.51 -0.94 -3.33
CA GLY A 28 -1.63 -1.72 -2.11
C GLY A 28 -1.23 -3.18 -2.33
N PHE A 29 -0.35 -3.70 -1.48
CA PHE A 29 -0.05 -5.13 -1.41
C PHE A 29 -0.74 -5.68 -0.16
N ASN A 30 -1.62 -6.66 -0.32
CA ASN A 30 -2.38 -7.23 0.77
C ASN A 30 -2.05 -8.71 1.00
N GLU A 31 -2.37 -9.21 2.20
CA GLU A 31 -2.17 -10.62 2.58
C GLU A 31 -2.91 -11.58 1.64
N VAL A 32 -4.03 -11.14 1.04
CA VAL A 32 -4.80 -11.89 0.05
C VAL A 32 -3.96 -12.20 -1.19
N ALA A 33 -3.30 -11.19 -1.77
CA ALA A 33 -2.38 -11.35 -2.89
C ALA A 33 -1.18 -12.24 -2.55
N ARG A 34 -0.69 -12.17 -1.30
CA ARG A 34 0.46 -12.96 -0.85
C ARG A 34 0.15 -14.47 -0.78
N ARG A 35 -1.11 -14.84 -0.54
CA ARG A 35 -1.57 -16.24 -0.43
C ARG A 35 -2.07 -16.83 -1.73
N ALA A 36 -2.47 -15.98 -2.68
CA ALA A 36 -2.93 -16.40 -3.99
C ALA A 36 -1.78 -17.07 -4.77
N ARG A 37 -2.05 -18.27 -5.30
CA ARG A 37 -1.07 -19.03 -6.09
C ARG A 37 -0.96 -18.53 -7.53
N ASP A 38 -2.02 -17.91 -8.04
CA ASP A 38 -2.14 -17.42 -9.41
C ASP A 38 -2.98 -16.13 -9.46
N TYR A 39 -2.80 -15.35 -10.51
CA TYR A 39 -3.37 -14.00 -10.66
C TYR A 39 -4.91 -13.97 -10.67
N ASP A 40 -5.55 -15.00 -11.26
CA ASP A 40 -7.00 -15.10 -11.31
C ASP A 40 -7.61 -15.34 -9.92
N VAL A 41 -6.93 -16.12 -9.07
CA VAL A 41 -7.34 -16.36 -7.67
C VAL A 41 -7.20 -15.07 -6.85
N TYR A 42 -6.12 -14.31 -7.07
CA TYR A 42 -5.93 -13.00 -6.45
C TYR A 42 -7.08 -12.04 -6.77
N LEU A 43 -7.47 -11.91 -8.04
CA LEU A 43 -8.55 -10.99 -8.44
C LEU A 43 -9.91 -11.39 -7.84
N ALA A 44 -10.19 -12.70 -7.78
CA ALA A 44 -11.41 -13.22 -7.18
C ALA A 44 -11.47 -12.98 -5.67
N ASP A 45 -10.38 -13.27 -4.95
CA ASP A 45 -10.33 -13.10 -3.49
C ASP A 45 -10.30 -11.62 -3.10
N LEU A 46 -9.65 -10.77 -3.91
CA LEU A 46 -9.63 -9.31 -3.71
C LEU A 46 -11.04 -8.71 -3.86
N ALA A 47 -11.78 -9.13 -4.88
CA ALA A 47 -13.15 -8.65 -5.11
C ALA A 47 -14.13 -9.11 -4.01
N ALA A 48 -13.81 -10.21 -3.33
CA ALA A 48 -14.61 -10.76 -2.22
C ALA A 48 -14.25 -10.19 -0.84
N THR A 49 -13.16 -9.44 -0.72
CA THR A 49 -12.71 -8.85 0.55
C THR A 49 -13.24 -7.43 0.70
N PRO A 50 -14.03 -7.12 1.75
CA PRO A 50 -14.44 -5.76 2.06
C PRO A 50 -13.22 -4.84 2.21
N GLY A 51 -13.28 -3.62 1.67
CA GLY A 51 -12.12 -2.70 1.63
C GLY A 51 -11.55 -2.34 3.01
N ASP A 52 -12.35 -2.48 4.05
CA ASP A 52 -12.06 -2.31 5.47
C ASP A 52 -11.41 -3.55 6.14
N GLU A 53 -11.44 -4.72 5.49
CA GLU A 53 -10.78 -5.97 5.93
C GLU A 53 -9.46 -6.25 5.20
N VAL A 54 -9.07 -5.39 4.26
CA VAL A 54 -7.83 -5.54 3.50
C VAL A 54 -6.62 -5.18 4.37
N GLU A 55 -6.00 -6.18 4.98
CA GLU A 55 -4.72 -6.02 5.67
C GLU A 55 -3.58 -5.80 4.66
N PHE A 56 -3.04 -4.58 4.64
CA PHE A 56 -1.87 -4.23 3.83
C PHE A 56 -0.58 -4.74 4.48
N VAL A 57 0.23 -5.43 3.67
CA VAL A 57 1.58 -5.87 4.03
C VAL A 57 2.65 -4.92 3.49
N ALA A 58 2.31 -4.17 2.44
CA ALA A 58 3.14 -3.11 1.89
C ALA A 58 2.28 -2.13 1.08
N VAL A 59 2.80 -0.92 0.86
CA VAL A 59 2.20 0.08 -0.03
C VAL A 59 3.32 0.68 -0.89
N GLY A 60 3.14 0.65 -2.21
CA GLY A 60 3.97 1.38 -3.16
C GLY A 60 3.35 2.75 -3.46
N VAL A 61 4.15 3.82 -3.38
CA VAL A 61 3.73 5.17 -3.74
C VAL A 61 4.73 5.77 -4.71
N PHE A 62 4.24 6.29 -5.84
CA PHE A 62 5.06 6.91 -6.88
C PHE A 62 4.45 8.23 -7.33
N GLY A 63 5.29 9.24 -7.57
CA GLY A 63 4.85 10.57 -8.02
C GLY A 63 5.86 11.66 -7.67
N PRO A 64 5.44 12.94 -7.63
CA PRO A 64 6.31 14.05 -7.30
C PRO A 64 7.01 13.88 -5.93
N ARG A 65 8.33 14.03 -5.91
CA ARG A 65 9.17 13.76 -4.71
C ARG A 65 8.65 14.48 -3.45
N GLY A 66 8.21 15.73 -3.57
CA GLY A 66 7.71 16.51 -2.44
C GLY A 66 6.48 15.89 -1.80
N ARG A 67 5.53 15.40 -2.61
CA ARG A 67 4.31 14.73 -2.14
C ARG A 67 4.60 13.37 -1.51
N VAL A 68 5.39 12.55 -2.20
CA VAL A 68 5.84 11.25 -1.65
C VAL A 68 6.53 11.45 -0.30
N THR A 69 7.47 12.41 -0.23
CA THR A 69 8.22 12.71 1.00
C THR A 69 7.31 13.23 2.11
N ALA A 70 6.31 14.07 1.80
CA ALA A 70 5.37 14.57 2.81
C ALA A 70 4.61 13.43 3.51
N LEU A 71 4.24 12.39 2.76
CA LEU A 71 3.55 11.22 3.28
C LEU A 71 4.48 10.27 4.05
N THR A 72 5.74 10.10 3.59
CA THR A 72 6.62 9.03 4.06
C THR A 72 7.77 9.45 4.97
N ARG A 73 8.11 10.75 5.08
CA ARG A 73 9.29 11.24 5.84
C ARG A 73 9.37 10.84 7.31
N ARG A 74 8.24 10.46 7.91
CA ARG A 74 8.14 10.01 9.31
C ARG A 74 8.48 8.53 9.50
N LEU A 75 8.47 7.77 8.42
CA LEU A 75 8.71 6.33 8.43
C LEU A 75 10.22 6.07 8.41
N PRO A 76 10.73 5.16 9.25
CA PRO A 76 12.14 4.78 9.24
C PRO A 76 12.53 4.04 7.97
N LEU A 77 13.79 4.17 7.57
CA LEU A 77 14.37 3.36 6.51
C LEU A 77 14.46 1.89 6.97
N HIS A 78 14.12 0.96 6.08
CA HIS A 78 14.30 -0.46 6.31
C HIS A 78 15.80 -0.80 6.20
N GLU A 79 16.33 -1.53 7.18
CA GLU A 79 17.74 -1.93 7.27
C GLU A 79 18.09 -3.13 6.39
#